data_AF-A0A959Y0N6-F1
#
_entry.id   AF-A0A959Y0N6-F1
#
_cell.length_a   1.000
_cell.length_b   1.000
_cell.length_c   1.000
_cell.angle_alpha   90.00
_cell.angle_beta   90.00
_cell.angle_gamma   90.00
#
_symmetry.space_group_name_H-M   'P 1'
#
loop_
_entity.id
_entity.type
_entity.pdbx_description
1 polymer ?
#
loop_
_entity_poly.entity_id
_entity_poly.type
_entity_poly.pdbx_seq_one_letter_code
_entity_poly.pdbx_strand_id
1 'polypeptide(L)'
;AHLKLDYDILLLRVLAVSRNAVEVEVNGPQRMSRWVPRDQVQLLLWPEFLLGVYALEPLDAAEDPLRIKPLDHAAQVTIPSEALLHPTVVRGQWVRVTTEGPEGGPVVEGWLRWTDGERLLVRYDLLS
;
A
#
# COMPACT_ATOMS: atom_id res chain seq x y z
N ALA A 1 -12.40 24.62 13.69
CA ALA A 1 -10.93 24.65 13.74
C ALA A 1 -10.42 23.91 12.52
N HIS A 2 -9.66 24.57 11.63
CA HIS A 2 -9.05 23.92 10.47
C HIS A 2 -7.74 23.27 10.95
N LEU A 3 -7.65 21.94 10.93
CA LEU A 3 -6.36 21.26 11.05
C LEU A 3 -5.60 21.53 9.75
N LYS A 4 -4.63 22.45 9.79
CA LYS A 4 -3.62 22.55 8.75
C LYS A 4 -2.60 21.46 9.03
N LEU A 5 -2.64 20.41 8.23
CA LEU A 5 -1.70 19.30 8.32
C LEU A 5 -0.42 19.70 7.58
N ASP A 6 0.52 20.29 8.31
CA ASP A 6 1.88 20.56 7.83
C ASP A 6 2.67 19.23 7.77
N TYR A 7 2.29 18.32 6.87
CA TYR A 7 3.04 17.09 6.65
C TYR A 7 4.11 17.31 5.57
N ASP A 8 5.37 17.42 6.00
CA ASP A 8 6.55 17.35 5.12
C ASP A 8 6.86 15.88 4.76
N ILE A 9 5.93 15.21 4.07
CA ILE A 9 6.14 13.84 3.56
C ILE A 9 6.65 13.92 2.13
N LEU A 10 7.92 13.57 1.92
CA LEU A 10 8.51 13.39 0.59
C LEU A 10 8.83 11.91 0.36
N LEU A 11 8.09 11.28 -0.54
CA LEU A 11 8.33 9.90 -0.98
C LEU A 11 8.94 9.90 -2.37
N LEU A 12 9.98 9.08 -2.56
CA LEU A 12 10.67 8.90 -3.83
C LEU A 12 10.69 7.43 -4.21
N ARG A 13 10.40 7.14 -5.48
CA ARG A 13 10.42 5.77 -6.00
C ARG A 13 11.87 5.29 -6.14
N VAL A 14 12.20 4.19 -5.48
CA VAL A 14 13.51 3.53 -5.60
C VAL A 14 13.53 2.66 -6.85
N LEU A 15 14.57 2.82 -7.67
CA LEU A 15 14.81 2.06 -8.89
C LEU A 15 15.84 0.94 -8.67
N ALA A 16 16.85 1.19 -7.83
CA ALA A 16 17.90 0.22 -7.51
C ALA A 16 18.45 0.44 -6.10
N VAL A 17 18.97 -0.64 -5.49
CA VAL A 17 19.60 -0.62 -4.17
C VAL A 17 21.02 -1.16 -4.28
N SER A 18 21.98 -0.40 -3.76
CA SER A 18 23.37 -0.83 -3.61
C SER A 18 23.74 -0.96 -2.13
N ARG A 19 25.01 -1.30 -1.86
CA ARG A 19 25.52 -1.39 -0.48
C ARG A 19 25.39 -0.05 0.27
N ASN A 20 25.72 1.06 -0.38
CA ASN A 20 25.90 2.36 0.29
C ASN A 20 24.94 3.45 -0.20
N ALA A 21 24.17 3.18 -1.25
CA ALA A 21 23.29 4.17 -1.87
C ALA A 21 22.06 3.51 -2.48
N VAL A 22 21.00 4.30 -2.65
CA VAL A 22 19.79 3.95 -3.38
C VAL A 22 19.66 4.85 -4.61
N GLU A 23 19.26 4.29 -5.73
CA GLU A 23 18.88 5.06 -6.91
C GLU A 23 17.40 5.40 -6.81
N VAL A 24 17.08 6.68 -6.84
CA VAL A 24 15.71 7.17 -6.78
C VAL A 24 15.34 7.91 -8.06
N GLU A 25 14.09 7.81 -8.47
CA GLU A 25 13.53 8.61 -9.54
C GLU A 25 13.25 10.03 -9.04
N VAL A 26 13.82 11.04 -9.71
CA VAL A 26 13.67 12.46 -9.35
C VAL A 26 12.80 13.24 -10.34
N ASN A 27 12.60 12.71 -11.55
CA ASN A 27 11.71 13.28 -12.56
C ASN A 27 11.17 12.16 -13.47
N GLY A 28 9.95 11.68 -13.17
CA GLY A 28 9.32 10.57 -13.88
C GLY A 28 9.16 10.79 -15.39
N PRO A 29 8.60 11.93 -15.86
CA PRO A 29 8.46 12.20 -17.29
C PRO A 29 9.77 12.13 -18.09
N GLN A 30 10.89 12.51 -17.48
CA GLN A 30 12.22 12.48 -18.12
C GLN A 30 13.04 11.23 -17.75
N ARG A 31 12.46 10.32 -16.95
CA ARG A 31 13.13 9.14 -16.37
C ARG A 31 14.48 9.47 -15.73
N MET A 32 14.59 10.64 -15.11
CA MET A 32 15.83 11.04 -14.44
C MET A 32 15.92 10.36 -13.08
N SER A 33 17.09 9.82 -12.79
CA SER A 33 17.41 9.20 -11.51
C SER A 33 18.63 9.84 -10.85
N ARG A 34 18.73 9.69 -9.54
CA ARG A 34 19.91 10.07 -8.75
C ARG A 34 20.22 9.03 -7.71
N TRP A 35 21.52 8.84 -7.47
CA TRP A 35 22.01 8.05 -6.35
C TRP A 35 22.04 8.91 -5.10
N VAL A 36 21.42 8.42 -4.02
CA VAL A 36 21.37 9.06 -2.72
C VAL A 36 22.04 8.14 -1.70
N PRO A 37 22.96 8.65 -0.85
CA PRO A 37 23.55 7.87 0.22
C PRO A 37 22.48 7.25 1.13
N ARG A 38 22.65 5.96 1.46
CA ARG A 38 21.64 5.18 2.19
C ARG A 38 21.46 5.65 3.64
N ASP A 39 22.46 6.30 4.21
CA ASP A 39 22.43 6.90 5.55
C ASP A 39 21.68 8.23 5.61
N GLN A 40 21.32 8.81 4.46
CA GLN A 40 20.56 10.08 4.38
C GLN A 40 19.07 9.88 4.13
N VAL A 41 18.62 8.64 3.94
CA VAL A 41 17.23 8.32 3.61
C VAL A 41 16.74 7.11 4.38
N GLN A 42 15.43 7.06 4.59
CA GLN A 42 14.76 5.85 5.05
C GLN A 42 14.31 5.03 3.84
N LEU A 43 14.85 3.83 3.67
CA LEU A 43 14.38 2.87 2.67
C LEU A 43 13.23 2.04 3.27
N LEU A 44 12.06 2.10 2.63
CA LEU A 44 10.94 1.22 2.90
C LEU A 44 10.75 0.29 1.70
N LEU A 45 10.64 -1.03 1.92
CA LEU A 45 10.17 -1.91 0.86
C LEU A 45 8.64 -1.88 0.88
N TRP A 46 8.03 -2.43 -0.17
CA TRP A 46 6.57 -2.44 -0.30
C TRP A 46 5.84 -3.02 0.92
N PRO A 47 6.28 -4.14 1.53
CA PRO A 47 5.63 -4.65 2.73
C PRO A 47 5.63 -3.65 3.89
N GLU A 48 6.76 -3.00 4.20
CA GLU A 48 6.82 -2.02 5.28
C GLU A 48 6.03 -0.75 4.94
N PHE A 49 6.10 -0.30 3.69
CA PHE A 49 5.35 0.85 3.22
C PHE A 49 3.84 0.63 3.33
N LEU A 50 3.33 -0.49 2.80
CA LEU A 50 1.90 -0.82 2.81
C LEU A 50 1.38 -0.99 4.23
N LEU A 51 2.17 -1.50 5.17
CA LEU A 51 1.75 -1.59 6.57
C LEU A 51 1.70 -0.22 7.28
N GLY A 52 2.32 0.81 6.70
CA GLY A 52 2.36 2.17 7.23
C GLY A 52 1.30 3.11 6.65
N VAL A 53 0.54 2.69 5.62
CA VAL A 53 -0.53 3.52 5.05
C VAL A 53 -1.81 3.43 5.88
N TYR A 54 -2.65 4.46 5.79
CA TYR A 54 -3.92 4.51 6.52
C TYR A 54 -4.92 3.49 5.99
N ALA A 55 -5.12 3.48 4.67
CA ALA A 55 -6.06 2.59 4.00
C ALA A 55 -5.52 2.13 2.63
N LEU A 56 -6.03 0.98 2.19
CA LEU A 56 -5.82 0.44 0.85
C LEU A 56 -7.15 0.32 0.12
N GLU A 57 -7.10 0.47 -1.20
CA GLU A 57 -8.26 0.23 -2.07
C GLU A 57 -7.80 -0.61 -3.28
N PRO A 58 -8.56 -1.63 -3.71
CA PRO A 58 -8.30 -2.27 -4.99
C PRO A 58 -8.44 -1.25 -6.12
N LEU A 59 -7.56 -1.29 -7.12
CA LEU A 59 -7.72 -0.51 -8.35
C LEU A 59 -9.00 -0.89 -9.10
N ASP A 60 -9.37 -2.17 -9.04
CA ASP A 60 -10.60 -2.73 -9.58
C ASP A 60 -11.08 -3.87 -8.67
N ALA A 61 -12.14 -3.62 -7.90
CA ALA A 61 -12.69 -4.60 -6.96
C ALA A 61 -13.38 -5.80 -7.64
N ALA A 62 -13.75 -5.68 -8.92
CA ALA A 62 -14.34 -6.79 -9.67
C ALA A 62 -13.26 -7.79 -10.11
N GLU A 63 -12.10 -7.27 -10.52
CA GLU A 63 -10.96 -8.08 -10.97
C GLU A 63 -10.07 -8.56 -9.80
N ASP A 64 -9.92 -7.76 -8.75
CA ASP A 64 -9.16 -8.10 -7.54
C ASP A 64 -10.02 -8.01 -6.26
N PRO A 65 -10.97 -8.94 -6.09
CA PRO A 65 -11.84 -8.96 -4.92
C PRO A 65 -11.08 -9.41 -3.67
N LEU A 66 -11.55 -8.95 -2.52
CA LEU A 66 -11.05 -9.41 -1.22
C LEU A 66 -11.34 -10.91 -1.03
N ARG A 67 -10.38 -11.67 -0.48
CA ARG A 67 -10.47 -13.13 -0.34
C ARG A 67 -10.29 -13.62 1.08
N ILE A 68 -10.89 -14.76 1.42
CA ILE A 68 -10.72 -15.37 2.76
C ILE A 68 -9.30 -15.89 3.02
N LYS A 69 -8.51 -16.12 1.97
CA LYS A 69 -7.14 -16.65 2.01
C LYS A 69 -6.30 -16.02 0.89
N PRO A 70 -4.97 -15.95 1.02
CA PRO A 70 -4.08 -15.39 0.01
C PRO A 70 -3.84 -16.37 -1.15
N LEU A 71 -4.92 -16.69 -1.88
CA LEU A 71 -4.96 -17.64 -2.99
C LEU A 71 -5.94 -17.15 -4.04
N ASP A 72 -5.59 -17.25 -5.32
CA ASP A 72 -6.40 -16.74 -6.44
C ASP A 72 -7.80 -17.39 -6.53
N HIS A 73 -7.95 -18.63 -6.08
CA HIS A 73 -9.20 -19.40 -6.13
C HIS A 73 -9.94 -19.43 -4.78
N ALA A 74 -9.50 -18.67 -3.77
CA ALA A 74 -10.18 -18.60 -2.49
C ALA A 74 -11.52 -17.86 -2.62
N ALA A 75 -12.48 -18.22 -1.75
CA ALA A 75 -13.78 -17.57 -1.70
C ALA A 75 -13.63 -16.06 -1.44
N GLN A 76 -14.52 -15.29 -2.07
CA GLN A 76 -14.56 -13.84 -1.92
C GLN A 76 -15.21 -13.43 -0.60
N VAL A 77 -14.79 -12.28 -0.09
CA VAL A 77 -15.35 -11.62 1.09
C VAL A 77 -16.12 -10.41 0.61
N THR A 78 -17.40 -10.35 0.95
CA THR A 78 -18.22 -9.16 0.68
C THR A 78 -17.99 -8.13 1.76
N ILE A 79 -17.65 -6.92 1.34
CA ILE A 79 -17.49 -5.75 2.21
C ILE A 79 -18.45 -4.64 1.77
N PRO A 80 -18.89 -3.75 2.68
CA PRO A 80 -19.56 -2.53 2.30
C PRO A 80 -18.69 -1.70 1.34
N SER A 81 -19.32 -1.02 0.38
CA SER A 81 -18.61 -0.20 -0.62
C SER A 81 -17.81 0.96 0.00
N GLU A 82 -18.23 1.42 1.17
CA GLU A 82 -17.62 2.56 1.89
C GLU A 82 -16.60 2.11 2.96
N ALA A 83 -16.27 0.80 3.02
CA ALA A 83 -15.41 0.27 4.06
C ALA A 83 -13.93 0.59 3.78
N LEU A 84 -13.27 1.26 4.74
CA LEU A 84 -11.83 1.48 4.71
C LEU A 84 -11.09 0.17 5.02
N LEU A 85 -10.06 -0.15 4.22
CA LEU A 85 -9.29 -1.38 4.38
C LEU A 85 -7.94 -1.09 5.02
N HIS A 86 -7.81 -1.39 6.30
CA HIS A 86 -6.59 -1.15 7.05
C HIS A 86 -5.63 -2.35 6.90
N PRO A 87 -4.41 -2.15 6.40
CA PRO A 87 -3.43 -3.21 6.22
C PRO A 87 -2.90 -3.72 7.56
N THR A 88 -2.89 -5.04 7.76
CA THR A 88 -2.45 -5.67 9.02
C THR A 88 -1.28 -6.62 8.85
N VAL A 89 -1.18 -7.32 7.70
CA VAL A 89 -0.10 -8.30 7.44
C VAL A 89 0.19 -8.34 5.95
N VAL A 90 1.46 -8.37 5.55
CA VAL A 90 1.86 -8.63 4.16
C VAL A 90 2.50 -10.02 4.05
N ARG A 91 2.09 -10.81 3.05
CA ARG A 91 2.62 -12.14 2.74
C ARG A 91 2.73 -12.33 1.23
N GLY A 92 3.97 -12.27 0.73
CA GLY A 92 4.21 -12.35 -0.71
C GLY A 92 3.43 -11.25 -1.43
N GLN A 93 2.60 -11.64 -2.40
CA GLN A 93 1.78 -10.73 -3.21
C GLN A 93 0.48 -10.27 -2.54
N TRP A 94 0.24 -10.70 -1.30
CA TRP A 94 -1.03 -10.47 -0.61
C TRP A 94 -0.85 -9.62 0.64
N VAL A 95 -1.84 -8.78 0.91
CA VAL A 95 -1.96 -7.99 2.13
C VAL A 95 -3.28 -8.36 2.80
N ARG A 96 -3.21 -8.75 4.07
CA ARG A 96 -4.39 -8.91 4.90
C ARG A 96 -4.85 -7.54 5.34
N VAL A 97 -6.13 -7.26 5.15
CA VAL A 97 -6.77 -6.03 5.56
C VAL A 97 -7.94 -6.30 6.50
N THR A 98 -8.28 -5.30 7.30
CA THR A 98 -9.43 -5.31 8.19
C THR A 98 -10.25 -4.06 7.98
N THR A 99 -11.58 -4.17 8.06
CA THR A 99 -12.47 -3.01 7.99
C THR A 99 -12.68 -2.41 9.37
N GLU A 100 -12.54 -1.09 9.50
CA GLU A 100 -13.17 -0.36 10.59
C GLU A 100 -14.60 -0.03 10.15
N GLY A 101 -15.58 -0.76 10.70
CA GLY A 101 -16.98 -0.42 10.47
C GLY A 101 -17.32 0.92 11.12
N PRO A 102 -18.36 1.66 10.64
CA PRO A 102 -18.95 2.74 11.44
C PRO A 102 -19.37 2.18 12.81
N GLU A 103 -19.35 2.99 13.87
CA GLU A 103 -19.57 2.57 15.27
C GLU A 103 -20.56 1.40 15.39
N GLY A 104 -20.04 0.20 15.70
CA GLY A 104 -20.83 -1.03 15.90
C GLY A 104 -21.00 -1.95 14.68
N GLY A 105 -20.44 -1.61 13.51
CA GLY A 105 -20.44 -2.46 12.32
C GLY A 105 -19.54 -3.71 12.46
N PRO A 106 -19.82 -4.80 11.70
CA PRO A 106 -19.00 -6.00 11.77
C PRO A 106 -17.59 -5.73 11.23
N VAL A 107 -16.57 -6.08 12.02
CA VAL A 107 -15.19 -6.13 11.55
C VAL A 107 -15.05 -7.32 10.61
N VAL A 108 -14.68 -7.04 9.36
CA VAL A 108 -14.42 -8.04 8.34
C VAL A 108 -12.92 -8.06 8.08
N GLU A 109 -12.33 -9.25 8.03
CA GLU A 109 -10.96 -9.45 7.58
C GLU A 109 -10.92 -10.15 6.22
N GLY A 110 -9.90 -9.85 5.43
CA GLY A 110 -9.63 -10.59 4.20
C GLY A 110 -8.26 -10.29 3.62
N TRP A 111 -7.94 -10.94 2.51
CA TRP A 111 -6.69 -10.82 1.79
C TRP A 111 -6.94 -10.15 0.45
N LEU A 112 -6.24 -9.04 0.22
CA LEU A 112 -6.21 -8.28 -1.01
C LEU A 112 -4.88 -8.53 -1.71
N ARG A 113 -4.86 -8.64 -3.04
CA ARG A 113 -3.61 -8.80 -3.78
C ARG A 113 -3.03 -7.42 -4.02
N TRP A 114 -1.87 -7.11 -3.45
CA TRP A 114 -1.30 -5.77 -3.64
C TRP A 114 -0.43 -5.65 -4.89
N THR A 115 0.00 -6.79 -5.47
CA THR A 115 0.80 -6.82 -6.70
C THR A 115 0.63 -8.13 -7.48
N ASP A 116 0.77 -8.06 -8.81
CA ASP A 116 0.94 -9.22 -9.69
C ASP A 116 2.43 -9.60 -9.89
N GLY A 117 3.37 -8.79 -9.36
CA GLY A 117 4.81 -8.91 -9.55
C GLY A 117 5.38 -7.88 -10.53
N GLU A 118 4.55 -7.26 -11.36
CA GLU A 118 4.95 -6.21 -12.31
C GLU A 118 4.47 -4.82 -11.88
N ARG A 119 3.26 -4.76 -11.31
CA ARG A 119 2.60 -3.52 -10.91
C ARG A 119 1.88 -3.65 -9.57
N LEU A 120 1.55 -2.50 -9.00
CA LEU A 120 0.61 -2.43 -7.89
C LEU A 120 -0.80 -2.65 -8.41
N LEU A 121 -1.59 -3.39 -7.63
CA LEU A 121 -3.03 -3.62 -7.88
C LEU A 121 -3.91 -2.80 -6.93
N VAL A 122 -3.28 -2.00 -6.07
CA VAL A 122 -3.94 -1.22 -5.03
C VAL A 122 -3.57 0.25 -5.11
N ARG A 123 -4.51 1.10 -4.70
CA ARG A 123 -4.29 2.48 -4.27
C ARG A 123 -4.09 2.51 -2.77
N TYR A 124 -3.48 3.57 -2.29
CA TYR A 124 -3.22 3.78 -0.88
C TYR A 124 -3.50 5.22 -0.49
N ASP A 125 -3.99 5.40 0.72
CA ASP A 125 -4.12 6.68 1.38
C ASP A 125 -3.08 6.78 2.50
N LEU A 126 -2.22 7.79 2.41
CA LEU A 126 -1.19 8.04 3.43
C LEU A 126 -1.77 8.69 4.69
N LEU A 127 -2.86 9.42 4.54
CA LEU A 127 -3.46 10.28 5.55
C LEU A 127 -4.98 10.02 5.59
N SER A 128 -5.55 10.13 6.79
CA SER A 128 -7.00 10.05 7.02
C SER A 128 -7.74 11.30 6.55
#